data_AF-A0AAD7X6I6-F1
#
_entry.id   AF-A0AAD7X6I6-F1
#
_cell.length_a   1.000
_cell.length_b   1.000
_cell.length_c   1.000
_cell.angle_alpha   90.00
_cell.angle_beta   90.00
_cell.angle_gamma   90.00
#
_symmetry.space_group_name_H-M   'P 1'
#
loop_
_entity.id
_entity.type
_entity.pdbx_description
1 polymer ?
#
loop_
_entity_poly.entity_id
_entity_poly.type
_entity_poly.pdbx_seq_one_letter_code
_entity_poly.pdbx_strand_id
1 'polypeptide(L)'
;MDIPRAAQDGFVTILELAGPRAVLLSFLTPRALLLLSRTSSKVREHVLAYMKEAFDINRTLRRFLPDPIEFCCLQARTGTLVSGSVALQFFDRTYYPSSDLDLYVYPSCRREVGIWLLSQGFTFSSRSPQHLCFSIAVLAMTSSRASIRSGIFNTYKFLRQTSNGVFDIPLKARHKYSLSSIA
;
A
#
# COMPACT_ATOMS: atom_id res chain seq x y z
N MET A 1 16.61 6.01 35.56
CA MET A 1 16.03 7.37 35.65
C MET A 1 14.53 7.15 35.75
N ASP A 2 13.99 7.10 36.96
CA ASP A 2 12.57 6.83 37.18
C ASP A 2 11.75 8.09 36.98
N ILE A 3 10.79 8.03 36.05
CA ILE A 3 9.82 9.09 35.82
C ILE A 3 8.83 9.04 37.01
N PRO A 4 8.54 10.17 37.69
CA PRO A 4 7.61 10.18 38.82
C PRO A 4 6.23 9.63 38.41
N ARG A 5 5.63 8.75 39.23
CA ARG A 5 4.30 8.14 38.99
C ARG A 5 3.22 9.18 38.61
N ALA A 6 3.23 10.34 39.27
CA ALA A 6 2.29 11.43 38.99
C ALA A 6 2.35 11.96 37.54
N ALA A 7 3.54 11.94 36.91
CA ALA A 7 3.71 12.35 35.51
C ALA A 7 3.25 11.26 34.54
N GLN A 8 3.37 9.98 34.91
CA GLN A 8 2.82 8.86 34.14
C GLN A 8 1.29 8.88 34.15
N ASP A 9 0.69 9.18 35.30
CA ASP A 9 -0.77 9.26 35.45
C ASP A 9 -1.37 10.40 34.63
N GLY A 10 -0.76 11.59 34.63
CA GLY A 10 -1.24 12.73 33.83
C GLY A 10 -1.22 12.49 32.31
N PHE A 11 -0.17 11.83 31.79
CA PHE A 11 -0.10 11.49 30.37
C PHE A 11 -1.15 10.45 29.96
N VAL A 12 -1.39 9.45 30.80
CA VAL A 12 -2.43 8.43 30.56
C VAL A 12 -3.81 9.08 30.54
N THR A 13 -4.12 9.99 31.47
CA THR A 13 -5.39 10.74 31.49
C THR A 13 -5.63 11.52 30.19
N ILE A 14 -4.58 12.11 29.60
CA ILE A 14 -4.70 12.81 28.31
C ILE A 14 -4.99 11.83 27.16
N LEU A 15 -4.42 10.63 27.19
CA LEU A 15 -4.68 9.58 26.19
C LEU A 15 -6.08 8.95 26.31
N GLU A 16 -6.70 9.02 27.48
CA GLU A 16 -8.08 8.56 27.66
C GLU A 16 -9.08 9.43 26.87
N LEU A 17 -8.76 10.71 26.65
CA LEU A 17 -9.57 11.62 25.86
C LEU A 17 -9.40 11.36 24.34
N ALA A 18 -10.49 10.97 23.67
CA ALA A 18 -10.46 10.53 22.27
C ALA A 18 -9.89 11.57 21.28
N GLY A 19 -10.28 12.84 21.42
CA GLY A 19 -9.81 13.92 20.54
C GLY A 19 -8.32 14.25 20.72
N PRO A 20 -7.89 14.66 21.94
CA PRO A 20 -6.47 14.93 22.23
C PRO A 20 -5.55 13.76 21.92
N ARG A 21 -5.97 12.51 22.20
CA ARG A 21 -5.21 11.30 21.88
C ARG A 21 -4.85 11.24 20.39
N ALA A 22 -5.83 11.36 19.50
CA ALA A 22 -5.60 11.21 18.06
C ALA A 22 -4.66 12.30 17.52
N VAL A 23 -4.83 13.54 17.99
CA VAL A 23 -3.99 14.68 17.61
C VAL A 23 -2.56 14.47 18.09
N LEU A 24 -2.34 14.15 19.36
CA LEU A 24 -1.00 13.94 19.92
C LEU A 24 -0.26 12.80 19.22
N LEU A 25 -0.94 11.67 19.02
CA LEU A 25 -0.34 10.51 18.38
C LEU A 25 -0.10 10.71 16.86
N SER A 26 -0.81 11.65 16.22
CA SER A 26 -0.55 12.00 14.82
C SER A 26 0.79 12.67 14.57
N PHE A 27 1.38 13.33 15.56
CA PHE A 27 2.72 13.93 15.44
C PHE A 27 3.86 12.90 15.56
N LEU A 28 3.56 11.68 16.01
CA LEU A 28 4.56 10.64 16.20
C LEU A 28 4.73 9.82 14.92
N THR A 29 5.99 9.53 14.56
CA THR A 29 6.28 8.58 13.47
C THR A 29 5.84 7.16 13.85
N PRO A 30 5.66 6.23 12.88
CA PRO A 30 5.35 4.84 13.19
C PRO A 30 6.35 4.20 14.16
N ARG A 31 7.64 4.53 14.03
CA ARG A 31 8.69 4.09 14.97
C ARG A 31 8.46 4.64 16.37
N ALA A 32 8.16 5.94 16.50
CA ALA A 32 7.92 6.56 17.80
C ALA A 32 6.68 5.99 18.49
N LEU A 33 5.61 5.70 17.74
CA LEU A 33 4.41 5.01 18.26
C LEU A 33 4.77 3.63 18.83
N LEU A 34 5.52 2.82 18.07
CA LEU A 34 5.95 1.50 18.53
C LEU A 34 6.82 1.58 19.81
N LEU A 35 7.74 2.54 19.88
CA LEU A 35 8.54 2.76 21.09
C LEU A 35 7.68 3.21 22.28
N LEU A 36 6.74 4.14 22.06
CA LEU A 36 5.81 4.60 23.07
C LEU A 36 4.92 3.47 23.59
N SER A 37 4.49 2.55 22.72
CA SER A 37 3.70 1.37 23.10
C SER A 37 4.42 0.39 24.03
N ARG A 38 5.75 0.53 24.20
CA ARG A 38 6.57 -0.34 25.05
C ARG A 38 6.78 0.22 26.45
N THR A 39 6.37 1.46 26.73
CA THR A 39 6.62 2.11 28.02
C THR A 39 5.63 1.66 29.11
N SER A 40 4.38 1.39 28.75
CA SER A 40 3.31 1.00 29.67
C SER A 40 2.20 0.24 28.95
N SER A 41 1.54 -0.71 29.65
CA SER A 41 0.39 -1.45 29.13
C SER A 41 -0.80 -0.55 28.78
N LYS A 42 -1.11 0.44 29.63
CA LYS A 42 -2.20 1.40 29.36
C LYS A 42 -1.92 2.25 28.12
N VAL A 43 -0.70 2.78 28.01
CA VAL A 43 -0.27 3.55 26.84
C VAL A 43 -0.29 2.68 25.58
N ARG A 44 0.12 1.42 25.70
CA ARG A 44 0.06 0.44 24.60
C ARG A 44 -1.34 0.28 24.05
N GLU A 45 -2.36 0.16 24.89
CA GLU A 45 -3.76 0.03 24.44
C GLU A 45 -4.20 1.23 23.60
N HIS A 46 -3.92 2.45 24.08
CA HIS A 46 -4.24 3.67 23.34
C HIS A 46 -3.47 3.81 22.03
N VAL A 47 -2.18 3.48 22.02
CA VAL A 47 -1.36 3.49 20.80
C VAL A 47 -1.88 2.46 19.80
N LEU A 48 -2.20 1.25 20.22
CA LEU A 48 -2.72 0.21 19.33
C LEU A 48 -4.10 0.56 18.77
N ALA A 49 -4.99 1.13 19.58
CA ALA A 49 -6.28 1.65 19.11
C ALA A 49 -6.09 2.73 18.04
N TYR A 50 -5.23 3.71 18.31
CA TYR A 50 -4.88 4.74 17.34
C TYR A 50 -4.25 4.16 16.06
N MET A 51 -3.31 3.22 16.18
CA MET A 51 -2.66 2.60 15.01
C MET A 51 -3.66 1.83 14.15
N LYS A 52 -4.63 1.14 14.75
CA LYS A 52 -5.69 0.43 14.03
C LYS A 52 -6.51 1.39 13.16
N GLU A 53 -6.79 2.58 13.67
CA GLU A 53 -7.52 3.61 12.94
C GLU A 53 -6.64 4.35 11.94
N ALA A 54 -5.41 4.71 12.31
CA ALA A 54 -4.51 5.50 11.48
C ALA A 54 -3.98 4.71 10.28
N PHE A 55 -3.70 3.41 10.46
CA PHE A 55 -3.10 2.52 9.47
C PHE A 55 -4.11 1.48 8.93
N ASP A 56 -5.36 1.87 8.73
CA ASP A 56 -6.38 1.04 8.07
C ASP A 56 -6.14 0.99 6.55
N ILE A 57 -5.54 -0.11 6.09
CA ILE A 57 -5.24 -0.31 4.66
C ILE A 57 -6.51 -0.43 3.81
N ASN A 58 -7.59 -0.99 4.37
CA ASN A 58 -8.85 -1.12 3.64
C ASN A 58 -9.40 0.26 3.33
N ARG A 59 -9.38 1.18 4.31
CA ARG A 59 -9.79 2.57 4.08
C ARG A 59 -9.01 3.23 2.94
N THR A 60 -7.69 3.04 2.91
CA THR A 60 -6.84 3.60 1.84
C THR A 60 -7.15 3.01 0.46
N LEU A 61 -7.45 1.71 0.39
CA LEU A 61 -7.68 0.99 -0.86
C LEU A 61 -9.09 1.15 -1.44
N ARG A 62 -10.11 1.43 -0.59
CA ARG A 62 -11.54 1.55 -1.00
C ARG A 62 -11.78 2.54 -2.13
N ARG A 63 -10.95 3.57 -2.27
CA ARG A 63 -11.11 4.55 -3.36
C ARG A 63 -10.73 3.98 -4.73
N PHE A 64 -9.86 2.98 -4.76
CA PHE A 64 -9.37 2.37 -6.00
C PHE A 64 -10.13 1.09 -6.33
N LEU A 65 -10.33 0.26 -5.31
CA LEU A 65 -10.81 -1.12 -5.45
C LEU A 65 -12.20 -1.26 -4.82
N PRO A 66 -13.14 -1.97 -5.48
CA PRO A 66 -14.47 -2.23 -4.91
C PRO A 66 -14.39 -2.99 -3.59
N ASP A 67 -13.57 -4.05 -3.56
CA ASP A 67 -13.34 -4.90 -2.40
C ASP A 67 -11.84 -4.97 -2.04
N PRO A 68 -11.40 -4.16 -1.05
CA PRO A 68 -10.03 -4.22 -0.54
C PRO A 68 -9.65 -5.54 0.14
N ILE A 69 -10.62 -6.27 0.71
CA ILE A 69 -10.35 -7.52 1.42
C ILE A 69 -9.98 -8.60 0.41
N GLU A 70 -10.74 -8.69 -0.68
CA GLU A 70 -10.42 -9.59 -1.79
C GLU A 70 -9.03 -9.29 -2.37
N PHE A 71 -8.69 -8.01 -2.49
CA PHE A 71 -7.34 -7.61 -2.91
C PHE A 71 -6.26 -8.04 -1.90
N CYS A 72 -6.50 -7.90 -0.59
CA CYS A 72 -5.56 -8.39 0.43
C CYS A 72 -5.35 -9.91 0.32
N CYS A 73 -6.41 -10.68 0.01
CA CYS A 73 -6.29 -12.11 -0.26
C CYS A 73 -5.44 -12.39 -1.50
N LEU A 74 -5.62 -11.62 -2.58
CA LEU A 74 -4.78 -11.69 -3.77
C LEU A 74 -3.31 -11.35 -3.44
N GLN A 75 -3.06 -10.31 -2.65
CA GLN A 75 -1.71 -9.94 -2.22
C GLN A 75 -1.04 -11.06 -1.43
N ALA A 76 -1.76 -11.68 -0.49
CA ALA A 76 -1.25 -12.79 0.31
C ALA A 76 -0.84 -13.99 -0.55
N ARG A 77 -1.62 -14.32 -1.60
CA ARG A 77 -1.32 -15.44 -2.52
C ARG A 77 -0.22 -15.12 -3.52
N THR A 78 -0.19 -13.91 -4.06
CA THR A 78 0.67 -13.53 -5.19
C THR A 78 1.94 -12.80 -4.80
N GLY A 79 2.05 -12.34 -3.55
CA GLY A 79 3.11 -11.44 -3.10
C GLY A 79 3.04 -10.04 -3.73
N THR A 80 1.87 -9.64 -4.22
CA THR A 80 1.66 -8.30 -4.82
C THR A 80 1.81 -7.21 -3.75
N LEU A 81 2.59 -6.18 -4.06
CA LEU A 81 2.84 -5.06 -3.15
C LEU A 81 2.25 -3.76 -3.69
N VAL A 82 1.64 -2.98 -2.79
CA VAL A 82 1.30 -1.58 -3.06
C VAL A 82 2.56 -0.73 -2.91
N SER A 83 2.77 0.20 -3.82
CA SER A 83 3.96 1.07 -3.85
C SER A 83 3.57 2.51 -4.21
N GLY A 84 4.58 3.35 -4.41
CA GLY A 84 4.41 4.69 -4.94
C GLY A 84 3.77 5.63 -3.93
N SER A 85 3.03 6.61 -4.44
CA SER A 85 2.42 7.66 -3.63
C SER A 85 1.40 7.11 -2.63
N VAL A 86 0.71 6.01 -2.92
CA VAL A 86 -0.24 5.37 -2.00
C VAL A 86 0.48 4.77 -0.79
N ALA A 87 1.63 4.13 -0.98
CA ALA A 87 2.41 3.61 0.13
C ALA A 87 2.91 4.74 1.05
N LEU A 88 3.40 5.84 0.47
CA LEU A 88 3.81 7.02 1.22
C LEU A 88 2.64 7.63 2.00
N GLN A 89 1.51 7.83 1.31
CA GLN A 89 0.28 8.36 1.90
C GLN A 89 -0.17 7.53 3.12
N PHE A 90 -0.07 6.19 3.04
CA PHE A 90 -0.41 5.29 4.14
C PHE A 90 0.48 5.50 5.36
N PHE A 91 1.81 5.63 5.18
CA PHE A 91 2.73 5.83 6.29
C PHE A 91 2.71 7.26 6.84
N ASP A 92 2.49 8.25 5.99
CA ASP A 92 2.37 9.66 6.38
C ASP A 92 1.02 9.96 7.03
N ARG A 93 0.02 9.09 6.85
CA ARG A 93 -1.37 9.29 7.32
C ARG A 93 -1.99 10.55 6.74
N THR A 94 -1.70 10.82 5.47
CA THR A 94 -2.18 12.01 4.74
C THR A 94 -3.16 11.60 3.63
N TYR A 95 -3.71 12.58 2.91
CA TYR A 95 -4.55 12.34 1.74
C TYR A 95 -3.98 13.03 0.51
N TYR A 96 -3.67 12.26 -0.54
CA TYR A 96 -3.22 12.76 -1.83
C TYR A 96 -4.33 12.55 -2.87
N PRO A 97 -5.06 13.60 -3.29
CA PRO A 97 -6.23 13.47 -4.16
C PRO A 97 -5.90 12.85 -5.52
N SER A 98 -4.76 13.21 -6.09
CA SER A 98 -4.34 12.82 -7.46
C SER A 98 -3.38 11.63 -7.48
N SER A 99 -3.40 10.78 -6.44
CA SER A 99 -2.51 9.62 -6.37
C SER A 99 -3.12 8.40 -7.05
N ASP A 100 -2.32 7.76 -7.90
CA ASP A 100 -2.62 6.49 -8.57
C ASP A 100 -2.22 5.29 -7.71
N LEU A 101 -2.79 4.11 -7.98
CA LEU A 101 -2.40 2.87 -7.28
C LEU A 101 -1.28 2.14 -8.05
N ASP A 102 -0.05 2.24 -7.56
CA ASP A 102 1.07 1.47 -8.11
C ASP A 102 1.13 0.06 -7.51
N LEU A 103 1.06 -0.97 -8.37
CA LEU A 103 1.20 -2.37 -7.96
C LEU A 103 2.51 -2.96 -8.44
N TYR A 104 3.28 -3.56 -7.53
CA TYR A 104 4.44 -4.38 -7.84
C TYR A 104 4.08 -5.86 -7.77
N VAL A 105 4.34 -6.58 -8.86
CA VAL A 105 3.99 -8.00 -8.97
C VAL A 105 5.20 -8.84 -9.37
N TYR A 106 5.24 -10.08 -8.90
CA TYR A 106 6.17 -11.06 -9.45
C TYR A 106 5.81 -11.40 -10.90
N PRO A 107 6.79 -11.71 -11.76
CA PRO A 107 6.52 -12.02 -13.16
C PRO A 107 5.58 -13.22 -13.30
N SER A 108 5.75 -14.26 -12.47
CA SER A 108 4.87 -15.44 -12.49
C SER A 108 3.40 -15.12 -12.20
N CYS A 109 3.13 -14.10 -11.38
CA CYS A 109 1.79 -13.75 -10.92
C CYS A 109 1.13 -12.63 -11.74
N ARG A 110 1.87 -11.94 -12.62
CA ARG A 110 1.38 -10.78 -13.38
C ARG A 110 0.10 -11.06 -14.18
N ARG A 111 -0.05 -12.28 -14.70
CA ARG A 111 -1.24 -12.71 -15.46
C ARG A 111 -2.45 -12.83 -14.54
N GLU A 112 -2.29 -13.50 -13.42
CA GLU A 112 -3.35 -13.67 -12.43
C GLU A 112 -3.84 -12.32 -11.90
N VAL A 113 -2.91 -11.45 -11.48
CA VAL A 113 -3.25 -10.13 -10.93
C VAL A 113 -3.92 -9.26 -12.00
N GLY A 114 -3.45 -9.30 -13.25
CA GLY A 114 -4.08 -8.55 -14.34
C GLY A 114 -5.47 -9.08 -14.70
N ILE A 115 -5.70 -10.40 -14.70
CA ILE A 115 -7.04 -10.98 -14.90
C ILE A 115 -7.96 -10.57 -13.76
N TRP A 116 -7.47 -10.57 -12.52
CA TRP A 116 -8.23 -10.09 -11.37
C TRP A 116 -8.60 -8.61 -11.53
N LEU A 117 -7.68 -7.74 -11.96
CA LEU A 117 -8.03 -6.34 -12.23
C LEU A 117 -9.13 -6.22 -13.30
N LEU A 118 -9.07 -7.02 -14.37
CA LEU A 118 -10.14 -7.05 -15.37
C LEU A 118 -11.48 -7.49 -14.77
N SER A 119 -11.50 -8.49 -13.88
CA SER A 119 -12.75 -8.93 -13.23
C SER A 119 -13.32 -7.90 -12.26
N GLN A 120 -12.49 -7.00 -11.73
CA GLN A 120 -12.90 -5.87 -10.88
C GLN A 120 -13.40 -4.65 -11.70
N GLY A 121 -13.52 -4.79 -13.02
CA GLY A 121 -14.04 -3.74 -13.91
C GLY A 121 -12.99 -2.75 -14.41
N PHE A 122 -11.71 -3.08 -14.31
CA PHE A 122 -10.65 -2.31 -14.96
C PHE A 122 -10.54 -2.68 -16.44
N THR A 123 -10.11 -1.73 -17.26
CA THR A 123 -9.77 -1.93 -18.67
C THR A 123 -8.27 -1.85 -18.86
N PHE A 124 -7.72 -2.76 -19.67
CA PHE A 124 -6.31 -2.72 -20.01
C PHE A 124 -6.06 -1.66 -21.09
N SER A 125 -5.16 -0.72 -20.78
CA SER A 125 -4.70 0.32 -21.70
C SER A 125 -3.34 -0.07 -22.25
N SER A 126 -3.33 -0.75 -23.40
CA SER A 126 -2.09 -1.09 -24.09
C SER A 126 -1.28 0.17 -24.45
N ARG A 127 0.05 0.06 -24.37
CA ARG A 127 1.00 1.04 -24.91
C ARG A 127 1.84 0.37 -25.98
N SER A 128 1.97 0.96 -27.16
CA SER A 128 2.85 0.44 -28.21
C SER A 128 4.26 0.17 -27.64
N PRO A 129 4.86 -1.02 -27.85
CA PRO A 129 4.47 -2.08 -28.79
C PRO A 129 3.60 -3.22 -28.21
N GLN A 130 2.97 -3.03 -27.04
CA GLN A 130 2.13 -4.06 -26.42
C GLN A 130 0.90 -4.38 -27.29
N HIS A 131 0.50 -5.65 -27.29
CA HIS A 131 -0.72 -6.08 -27.96
C HIS A 131 -1.95 -5.47 -27.26
N LEU A 132 -3.04 -5.18 -28.01
CA LEU A 132 -4.26 -4.57 -27.45
C LEU A 132 -4.98 -5.45 -26.42
N CYS A 133 -4.95 -6.78 -26.63
CA CYS A 133 -5.47 -7.76 -25.67
C CYS A 133 -4.44 -8.08 -24.57
N PHE A 134 -4.83 -7.89 -23.31
CA PHE A 134 -3.98 -8.15 -22.13
C PHE A 134 -3.45 -9.58 -22.09
N SER A 135 -4.31 -10.58 -22.37
CA SER A 135 -3.91 -12.00 -22.34
C SER A 135 -2.79 -12.33 -23.32
N ILE A 136 -2.65 -11.56 -24.40
CA ILE A 136 -1.54 -11.69 -25.36
C ILE A 136 -0.35 -10.83 -24.92
N ALA A 137 -0.59 -9.58 -24.52
CA ALA A 137 0.46 -8.67 -24.06
C ALA A 137 1.22 -9.18 -22.83
N VAL A 138 0.54 -9.93 -21.95
CA VAL A 138 1.15 -10.48 -20.74
C VAL A 138 2.06 -11.67 -21.02
N LEU A 139 1.78 -12.41 -22.10
CA LEU A 139 2.60 -13.54 -22.56
C LEU A 139 3.80 -13.06 -23.39
N ALA A 140 3.63 -11.97 -24.14
CA ALA A 140 4.72 -11.37 -24.90
C ALA A 140 5.83 -10.86 -23.96
N MET A 141 7.04 -11.38 -24.11
CA MET A 141 8.23 -10.86 -23.42
C MET A 141 8.73 -9.59 -24.14
N THR A 142 8.16 -8.44 -23.81
CA THR A 142 8.60 -7.15 -24.37
C THR A 142 9.41 -6.33 -23.36
N SER A 143 10.62 -6.76 -23.01
CA SER A 143 11.49 -5.94 -22.15
C SER A 143 11.99 -4.73 -22.93
N SER A 144 11.77 -3.51 -22.42
CA SER A 144 12.42 -2.31 -22.95
C SER A 144 13.79 -2.12 -22.30
N ARG A 145 14.76 -1.54 -23.01
CA ARG A 145 16.09 -1.26 -22.44
C ARG A 145 16.04 -0.35 -21.20
N ALA A 146 15.03 0.51 -21.07
CA ALA A 146 14.82 1.36 -19.91
C ALA A 146 14.29 0.59 -18.68
N SER A 147 13.48 -0.45 -18.90
CA SER A 147 12.89 -1.25 -17.82
C SER A 147 13.96 -2.06 -17.08
N ILE A 148 14.90 -2.65 -17.83
CA ILE A 148 16.04 -3.43 -17.31
C ILE A 148 16.85 -2.68 -16.25
N ARG A 149 17.12 -1.37 -16.43
CA ARG A 149 17.92 -0.56 -15.49
C ARG A 149 17.22 -0.30 -14.14
N SER A 150 15.89 -0.34 -14.11
CA SER A 150 15.09 -0.13 -12.89
C SER A 150 14.77 -1.43 -12.13
N GLY A 151 15.13 -2.58 -12.68
CA GLY A 151 14.68 -3.89 -12.21
C GLY A 151 13.19 -4.17 -12.47
N ILE A 152 12.46 -3.27 -13.12
CA ILE A 152 11.08 -3.49 -13.58
C ILE A 152 11.16 -4.13 -14.95
N PHE A 153 10.52 -5.28 -15.15
CA PHE A 153 10.56 -6.00 -16.42
C PHE A 153 9.56 -5.41 -17.41
N ASN A 154 8.29 -5.28 -17.01
CA ASN A 154 7.18 -4.76 -17.81
C ASN A 154 6.23 -3.94 -16.96
N THR A 155 5.56 -2.96 -17.58
CA THR A 155 4.45 -2.21 -16.96
C THR A 155 3.20 -2.35 -17.81
N TYR A 156 2.11 -2.76 -17.19
CA TYR A 156 0.78 -2.87 -17.78
C TYR A 156 -0.11 -1.82 -17.15
N LYS A 157 -0.82 -1.04 -17.96
CA LYS A 157 -1.68 0.04 -17.48
C LYS A 157 -3.12 -0.44 -17.40
N PHE A 158 -3.76 -0.28 -16.24
CA PHE A 158 -5.18 -0.57 -16.06
C PHE A 158 -5.92 0.70 -15.68
N LEU A 159 -7.06 0.94 -16.31
CA LEU A 159 -7.88 2.13 -16.11
C LEU A 159 -9.24 1.73 -15.59
N ARG A 160 -9.81 2.51 -14.68
CA ARG A 160 -11.21 2.35 -14.28
C ARG A 160 -11.91 3.69 -14.27
N GLN A 161 -13.02 3.77 -14.97
CA GLN A 161 -13.91 4.92 -14.86
C GLN A 161 -14.78 4.77 -13.61
N THR A 162 -14.88 5.85 -12.84
CA THR A 162 -15.77 5.97 -11.69
C THR A 162 -16.59 7.25 -11.83
N SER A 163 -17.63 7.40 -11.02
CA SER A 163 -18.42 8.65 -10.95
C SER A 163 -17.57 9.88 -10.66
N ASN A 164 -16.39 9.71 -10.05
CA ASN A 164 -15.53 10.78 -9.58
C ASN A 164 -14.29 10.99 -10.48
N GLY A 165 -14.22 10.36 -11.64
CA GLY A 165 -13.11 10.46 -12.59
C GLY A 165 -12.51 9.12 -13.02
N VAL A 166 -11.37 9.18 -13.72
CA VAL A 166 -10.63 8.00 -14.18
C VAL A 166 -9.51 7.70 -13.18
N PHE A 167 -9.51 6.50 -12.59
CA PHE A 167 -8.38 6.01 -11.80
C PHE A 167 -7.43 5.20 -12.68
N ASP A 168 -6.14 5.49 -12.53
CA ASP A 168 -5.05 4.78 -13.18
C ASP A 168 -4.39 3.83 -12.17
N ILE A 169 -4.25 2.56 -12.56
CA ILE A 169 -3.56 1.54 -11.79
C ILE A 169 -2.45 0.96 -12.68
N PRO A 170 -1.25 1.56 -12.64
CA PRO A 170 -0.08 0.96 -13.25
C PRO A 170 0.34 -0.32 -12.50
N LEU A 171 0.29 -1.45 -13.19
CA LEU A 171 0.78 -2.74 -12.73
C LEU A 171 2.22 -2.96 -13.25
N LYS A 172 3.19 -2.86 -12.35
CA LYS A 172 4.63 -2.95 -12.62
C LYS A 172 5.13 -4.36 -12.23
N ALA A 173 5.48 -5.17 -13.22
CA ALA A 173 6.08 -6.50 -12.99
C ALA A 173 7.60 -6.37 -12.79
N ARG A 174 8.14 -6.84 -11.66
CA ARG A 174 9.57 -6.71 -11.32
C ARG A 174 10.37 -7.98 -11.61
N HIS A 175 11.63 -7.86 -12.06
CA HIS A 175 12.56 -8.99 -12.11
C HIS A 175 12.97 -9.41 -10.68
N LYS A 176 13.07 -10.72 -10.44
CA LYS A 176 13.70 -11.26 -9.23
C LYS A 176 15.20 -10.93 -9.34
N TYR A 177 15.73 -9.97 -8.58
CA TYR A 177 17.14 -10.11 -8.22
C TYR A 177 17.16 -11.32 -7.30
N SER A 178 17.86 -12.36 -7.73
CA SER A 178 18.13 -13.51 -6.88
C SER A 178 18.71 -12.98 -5.57
N LEU A 179 18.09 -13.33 -4.44
CA LEU A 179 18.67 -13.10 -3.11
C LEU A 179 19.92 -13.99 -2.88
N SER A 180 20.50 -14.58 -3.92
CA SER A 180 21.70 -15.43 -3.87
C SER A 180 23.01 -14.70 -4.17
N SER A 181 23.06 -13.36 -4.10
CA SER A 181 24.30 -12.61 -4.30
C SER A 181 24.68 -11.70 -3.12
N ILE A 182 24.05 -11.92 -1.97
CA ILE A 182 24.53 -11.40 -0.68
C ILE A 182 24.55 -12.59 0.28
N ALA A 183 25.55 -13.44 0.10
CA ALA A 183 26.05 -14.39 1.08
C ALA A 183 27.58 -14.35 1.00
#